data_AF-A0A261XUN3-F1
#
_entry.id   AF-A0A261XUN3-F1
#
_cell.length_a   1.000
_cell.length_b   1.000
_cell.length_c   1.000
_cell.angle_alpha   90.00
_cell.angle_beta   90.00
_cell.angle_gamma   90.00
#
_symmetry.space_group_name_H-M   'P 1'
#
loop_
_entity.id
_entity.type
_entity.pdbx_description
1 polymer ?
#
loop_
_entity_poly.entity_id
_entity_poly.type
_entity_poly.pdbx_seq_one_letter_code
_entity_poly.pdbx_strand_id
1 'polypeptide(L)'
;MTIKVINTGFSRTGRNSIKEALEILGFPCFHMLGSKFPRQIGVAHFGLMSWIAKTGDYEAYFEELQATIDWPSLTPYKELITLYPEAKVIHSLRPWPPMSFSVRERVRNHRKMVDQLIWEHDFDGRFEEKDYAISKMHEHLQI
;
A
#
# COMPACT_ATOMS: atom_id res chain seq x y z
N MET A 1 -9.18 17.13 1.75
CA MET A 1 -7.77 17.52 2.05
C MET A 1 -6.87 16.76 1.09
N THR A 2 -5.70 17.30 0.73
CA THR A 2 -4.83 16.71 -0.30
C THR A 2 -3.75 15.80 0.29
N ILE A 3 -3.39 14.73 -0.43
CA ILE A 3 -2.25 13.87 -0.08
C ILE A 3 -0.96 14.67 -0.26
N LYS A 4 -0.08 14.61 0.74
CA LYS A 4 1.21 15.33 0.79
C LYS A 4 2.40 14.38 0.76
N VAL A 5 2.23 13.12 1.14
CA VAL A 5 3.30 12.12 1.15
C VAL A 5 2.78 10.78 0.60
N ILE A 6 3.49 10.22 -0.36
CA ILE A 6 3.19 8.91 -0.97
C ILE A 6 4.37 7.98 -0.72
N ASN A 7 4.17 6.85 -0.05
CA ASN A 7 5.18 5.80 0.03
C ASN A 7 4.96 4.74 -1.06
N THR A 8 5.97 4.55 -1.90
CA THR A 8 5.99 3.56 -3.00
C THR A 8 6.82 2.31 -2.65
N GLY A 9 7.32 2.19 -1.41
CA GLY A 9 7.96 0.96 -0.97
C GLY A 9 6.95 -0.15 -0.69
N PHE A 10 7.29 -1.39 -1.05
CA PHE A 10 6.49 -2.59 -0.77
C PHE A 10 6.24 -2.83 0.72
N SER A 11 5.29 -3.71 1.05
CA SER A 11 5.12 -4.14 2.43
C SER A 11 6.42 -4.75 3.00
N ARG A 12 6.56 -4.70 4.33
CA ARG A 12 7.73 -5.22 5.08
C ARG A 12 9.09 -4.58 4.78
N THR A 13 9.14 -3.46 4.05
CA THR A 13 10.32 -2.58 3.91
C THR A 13 10.40 -1.50 5.01
N GLY A 14 9.62 -1.62 6.09
CA GLY A 14 9.60 -0.66 7.21
C GLY A 14 8.32 0.16 7.35
N ARG A 15 7.23 -0.21 6.66
CA ARG A 15 5.99 0.58 6.62
C ARG A 15 5.45 1.06 7.98
N ASN A 16 5.50 0.22 9.02
CA ASN A 16 4.91 0.57 10.32
C ASN A 16 5.68 1.73 10.96
N SER A 17 7.02 1.69 10.88
CA SER A 17 7.88 2.76 11.38
C SER A 17 7.71 4.04 10.57
N ILE A 18 7.55 3.93 9.25
CA ILE A 18 7.30 5.10 8.39
C ILE A 18 5.94 5.71 8.70
N LYS A 19 4.89 4.89 8.83
CA LYS A 19 3.55 5.34 9.23
C LYS A 19 3.61 6.09 10.57
N GLU A 20 4.24 5.50 11.57
CA GLU A 20 4.36 6.10 12.90
C GLU A 20 5.13 7.42 12.85
N ALA A 21 6.24 7.48 12.11
CA ALA A 21 6.98 8.72 11.91
C ALA A 21 6.13 9.80 11.23
N LEU A 22 5.35 9.45 10.21
CA LEU A 22 4.45 10.39 9.53
C LEU A 22 3.36 10.92 10.47
N GLU A 23 2.77 10.06 11.29
CA GLU A 23 1.77 10.47 12.29
C GLU A 23 2.37 11.38 13.36
N ILE A 24 3.58 11.07 13.85
CA ILE A 24 4.34 11.94 14.77
C ILE A 24 4.57 13.33 14.16
N LEU A 25 4.89 13.38 12.87
CA LEU A 25 5.09 14.62 12.12
C LEU A 25 3.79 15.36 11.76
N GLY A 26 2.63 14.85 12.19
CA GLY A 26 1.34 15.49 11.96
C GLY A 26 0.72 15.20 10.60
N PHE A 27 1.14 14.12 9.91
CA PHE A 27 0.53 13.65 8.67
C PHE A 27 -0.32 12.39 8.97
N PRO A 28 -1.66 12.52 9.12
CA PRO A 28 -2.54 11.37 9.22
C PRO A 28 -2.32 10.42 8.05
N CYS A 29 -1.97 9.17 8.36
CA CYS A 29 -1.42 8.25 7.38
C CYS A 29 -2.35 7.06 7.16
N PHE A 30 -2.75 6.87 5.91
CA PHE A 30 -3.47 5.69 5.47
C PHE A 30 -2.64 4.40 5.71
N HIS A 31 -3.25 3.30 6.16
CA HIS A 31 -2.58 2.00 6.27
C HIS A 31 -3.54 0.81 6.41
N MET A 32 -3.32 -0.27 5.62
CA MET A 32 -4.21 -1.44 5.53
C MET A 32 -4.54 -2.16 6.86
N LEU A 33 -3.61 -2.17 7.83
CA LEU A 33 -3.73 -3.01 9.04
C LEU A 33 -3.62 -2.22 10.35
N GLY A 34 -3.97 -0.94 10.36
CA GLY A 34 -3.85 -0.07 11.55
C GLY A 34 -5.08 -0.07 12.47
N SER A 35 -4.91 -0.51 13.72
CA SER A 35 -5.97 -0.74 14.72
C SER A 35 -6.29 0.44 15.66
N LYS A 36 -5.96 1.70 15.33
CA LYS A 36 -5.99 2.80 16.32
C LYS A 36 -6.77 4.09 15.99
N PHE A 37 -7.48 4.17 14.86
CA PHE A 37 -8.44 5.26 14.61
C PHE A 37 -9.87 4.72 14.60
N PRO A 38 -10.87 5.40 15.23
CA PRO A 38 -12.26 4.93 15.30
C PRO A 38 -12.96 4.85 13.93
N ARG A 39 -12.40 5.45 12.87
CA ARG A 39 -12.69 5.06 11.47
C ARG A 39 -11.83 3.85 11.08
N GLN A 40 -12.04 2.74 11.79
CA GLN A 40 -11.50 1.44 11.39
C GLN A 40 -12.28 0.96 10.17
N ILE A 41 -11.75 1.20 8.98
CA ILE A 41 -12.23 0.50 7.78
C ILE A 41 -11.58 -0.90 7.80
N GLY A 42 -12.02 -1.78 8.70
CA GLY A 42 -11.83 -3.23 8.57
C GLY A 42 -12.81 -3.78 7.53
N VAL A 43 -12.46 -4.85 6.79
CA VAL A 43 -13.24 -5.58 5.73
C VAL A 43 -13.78 -4.69 4.58
N ALA A 44 -14.45 -3.58 4.88
CA ALA A 44 -14.93 -2.53 3.99
C ALA A 44 -13.83 -1.90 3.12
N HIS A 45 -12.56 -2.01 3.50
CA HIS A 45 -11.44 -1.42 2.77
C HIS A 45 -11.18 -2.12 1.43
N PHE A 46 -11.45 -3.42 1.37
CA PHE A 46 -11.33 -4.21 0.16
C PHE A 46 -12.47 -3.91 -0.82
N GLY A 47 -13.69 -3.69 -0.30
CA GLY A 47 -14.80 -3.15 -1.09
C GLY A 47 -14.51 -1.75 -1.60
N LEU A 48 -13.83 -0.93 -0.79
CA LEU A 48 -13.46 0.44 -1.12
C LEU A 48 -12.41 0.52 -2.24
N MET A 49 -11.49 -0.45 -2.36
CA MET A 49 -10.60 -0.56 -3.53
C MET A 49 -11.31 -0.92 -4.81
N SER A 50 -12.20 -1.91 -4.77
CA SER A 50 -13.02 -2.23 -5.93
C SER A 50 -13.91 -1.04 -6.32
N TRP A 51 -14.34 -0.25 -5.34
CA TRP A 51 -15.09 0.98 -5.56
C TRP A 51 -14.23 2.05 -6.21
N ILE A 52 -13.03 2.38 -5.70
CA ILE A 52 -12.12 3.34 -6.35
C ILE A 52 -11.75 2.89 -7.75
N ALA A 53 -11.42 1.61 -7.96
CA ALA A 53 -11.12 1.10 -9.29
C ALA A 53 -12.30 1.28 -10.26
N LYS A 54 -13.53 1.41 -9.75
CA LYS A 54 -14.74 1.72 -10.55
C LYS A 54 -15.05 3.21 -10.64
N THR A 55 -14.75 4.00 -9.62
CA THR A 55 -15.20 5.41 -9.50
C THR A 55 -14.10 6.43 -9.74
N GLY A 56 -12.83 6.07 -9.55
CA GLY A 56 -11.70 7.01 -9.55
C GLY A 56 -11.71 8.02 -8.41
N ASP A 57 -12.58 7.86 -7.41
CA ASP A 57 -12.79 8.85 -6.35
C ASP A 57 -11.77 8.69 -5.20
N TYR A 58 -10.53 9.07 -5.50
CA TYR A 58 -9.43 9.08 -4.54
C TYR A 58 -9.60 10.13 -3.44
N GLU A 59 -10.33 11.22 -3.70
CA GLU A 59 -10.56 12.27 -2.70
C GLU A 59 -11.43 11.77 -1.54
N ALA A 60 -12.54 11.09 -1.84
CA ALA A 60 -13.37 10.48 -0.81
C ALA A 60 -12.62 9.38 -0.05
N TYR A 61 -11.77 8.64 -0.75
CA TYR A 61 -10.99 7.56 -0.13
C TYR A 61 -9.94 8.05 0.87
N PHE A 62 -9.26 9.15 0.53
CA PHE A 62 -8.23 9.76 1.37
C PHE A 62 -8.75 10.92 2.22
N GLU A 63 -10.07 10.99 2.44
CA GLU A 63 -10.66 12.01 3.30
C GLU A 63 -9.95 12.03 4.67
N GLU A 64 -9.58 13.22 5.14
CA GLU A 64 -8.83 13.45 6.39
C GLU A 64 -7.40 12.90 6.45
N LEU A 65 -6.94 12.21 5.39
CA LEU A 65 -5.58 11.66 5.29
C LEU A 65 -4.67 12.64 4.54
N GLN A 66 -3.39 12.61 4.89
CA GLN A 66 -2.34 13.43 4.27
C GLN A 66 -1.14 12.61 3.81
N ALA A 67 -1.07 11.34 4.20
CA ALA A 67 -0.04 10.43 3.72
C ALA A 67 -0.62 9.06 3.40
N THR A 68 0.01 8.36 2.47
CA THR A 68 -0.41 7.01 2.07
C THR A 68 0.77 6.05 2.01
N ILE A 69 0.56 4.83 2.48
CA ILE A 69 1.59 3.79 2.55
C ILE A 69 0.99 2.39 2.41
N ASP A 70 1.80 1.51 1.82
CA ASP A 70 1.52 0.10 1.61
C ASP A 70 0.32 -0.11 0.68
N TRP A 71 0.03 -1.38 0.41
CA TRP A 71 -1.21 -1.74 -0.23
C TRP A 71 -2.42 -1.25 0.59
N PRO A 72 -3.55 -0.97 -0.07
CA PRO A 72 -3.73 -1.06 -1.52
C PRO A 72 -3.30 0.19 -2.29
N SER A 73 -2.95 1.29 -1.62
CA SER A 73 -2.50 2.55 -2.25
C SER A 73 -1.18 2.44 -3.03
N LEU A 74 -0.37 1.42 -2.73
CA LEU A 74 0.81 1.09 -3.50
C LEU A 74 0.48 0.69 -4.94
N THR A 75 -0.64 0.02 -5.19
CA THR A 75 -1.00 -0.48 -6.52
C THR A 75 -1.20 0.67 -7.53
N PRO A 76 -2.00 1.72 -7.24
CA PRO A 76 -2.15 2.86 -8.14
C PRO A 76 -1.13 3.99 -7.89
N TYR A 77 0.05 3.74 -7.32
CA TYR A 77 0.94 4.83 -6.88
C TYR A 77 1.32 5.84 -7.99
N LYS A 78 1.47 5.40 -9.25
CA LYS A 78 1.75 6.28 -10.39
C LYS A 78 0.59 7.23 -10.68
N GLU A 79 -0.64 6.73 -10.56
CA GLU A 79 -1.85 7.53 -10.68
C GLU A 79 -1.94 8.53 -9.52
N LEU A 80 -1.64 8.10 -8.30
CA LEU A 80 -1.59 8.99 -7.13
C LEU A 80 -0.55 10.10 -7.27
N ILE A 81 0.64 9.81 -7.81
CA ILE A 81 1.66 10.82 -8.09
C ILE A 81 1.15 11.83 -9.14
N THR A 82 0.40 11.35 -10.14
CA THR A 82 -0.19 12.22 -11.17
C THR A 82 -1.30 13.11 -10.59
N LEU A 83 -2.14 12.55 -9.71
CA LEU A 83 -3.25 13.26 -9.06
C LEU A 83 -2.76 14.26 -8.00
N TYR A 84 -1.65 13.95 -7.33
CA TYR A 84 -1.06 14.76 -6.26
C TYR A 84 0.39 15.13 -6.61
N PRO A 85 0.62 15.98 -7.63
CA PRO A 85 1.97 16.29 -8.13
C PRO A 85 2.86 16.99 -7.10
N GLU A 86 2.26 17.68 -6.13
CA GLU A 86 2.97 18.35 -5.02
C GLU A 86 3.35 17.39 -3.87
N ALA A 87 2.86 16.14 -3.90
CA ALA A 87 3.16 15.17 -2.87
C ALA A 87 4.62 14.70 -2.95
N LYS A 88 5.28 14.62 -1.79
CA LYS A 88 6.62 14.04 -1.70
C LYS A 88 6.54 12.52 -1.76
N VAL A 89 7.45 11.91 -2.50
CA VAL A 89 7.53 10.46 -2.65
C VAL A 89 8.61 9.87 -1.73
N ILE A 90 8.25 8.87 -0.94
CA ILE A 90 9.16 8.07 -0.13
C ILE A 90 9.24 6.68 -0.76
N HIS A 91 10.44 6.21 -1.08
CA HIS A 91 10.65 4.85 -1.54
C HIS A 91 11.49 4.07 -0.53
N SER A 92 10.87 3.12 0.17
CA SER A 92 11.52 2.34 1.23
C SER A 92 11.98 0.98 0.72
N LEU A 93 13.25 0.67 1.02
CA LEU A 93 13.96 -0.49 0.50
C LEU A 93 14.47 -1.42 1.59
N ARG A 94 14.48 -2.71 1.30
CA ARG A 94 15.10 -3.75 2.12
C ARG A 94 15.47 -4.95 1.24
N PRO A 95 16.59 -5.65 1.49
CA PRO A 95 16.86 -6.95 0.87
C PRO A 95 15.69 -7.92 1.08
N TRP A 96 15.41 -8.79 0.10
CA TRP A 96 14.25 -9.69 0.08
C TRP A 96 13.83 -10.17 1.48
N PRO A 97 12.75 -9.60 2.06
CA PRO A 97 12.21 -10.12 3.29
C PRO A 97 11.52 -11.46 2.97
N PRO A 98 11.54 -12.47 3.87
CA PRO A 98 10.67 -13.64 3.72
C PRO A 98 9.22 -13.21 3.90
N MET A 99 8.64 -12.63 2.85
CA MET A 99 7.30 -12.05 2.82
C MET A 99 6.20 -13.12 2.75
N SER A 100 6.49 -14.24 2.07
CA SER A 100 5.52 -15.28 1.68
C SER A 100 4.80 -15.92 2.86
N PHE A 101 5.50 -16.18 3.97
CA PHE A 101 4.91 -16.83 5.15
C PHE A 101 4.05 -15.87 6.00
N SER A 102 4.54 -14.67 6.28
CA SER A 102 3.91 -13.80 7.30
C SER A 102 2.68 -13.01 6.81
N VAL A 103 2.61 -12.72 5.50
CA VAL A 103 1.46 -12.02 4.90
C VAL A 103 0.31 -13.01 4.72
N ARG A 104 0.53 -14.17 4.07
CA ARG A 104 -0.51 -15.20 3.86
C ARG A 104 -1.23 -15.61 5.15
N GLU A 105 -0.49 -15.72 6.26
CA GLU A 105 -1.07 -16.07 7.55
C GLU A 105 -1.90 -14.93 8.16
N ARG A 106 -1.44 -13.67 8.06
CA ARG A 106 -2.15 -12.48 8.59
C ARG A 106 -3.41 -12.12 7.80
N VAL A 107 -3.41 -12.34 6.49
CA VAL A 107 -4.54 -12.04 5.61
C VAL A 107 -5.32 -13.29 5.18
N ARG A 108 -5.17 -14.42 5.91
CA ARG A 108 -5.88 -15.69 5.63
C ARG A 108 -7.40 -15.52 5.47
N ASN A 109 -8.01 -14.59 6.20
CA ASN A 109 -9.45 -14.30 6.12
C ASN A 109 -9.85 -13.39 4.93
N HIS A 110 -8.88 -12.82 4.21
CA HIS A 110 -9.07 -11.91 3.06
C HIS A 110 -8.31 -12.40 1.80
N ARG A 111 -8.06 -13.72 1.76
CA ARG A 111 -7.19 -14.41 0.82
C ARG A 111 -7.47 -14.06 -0.65
N LYS A 112 -8.74 -14.09 -1.08
CA LYS A 112 -9.12 -13.87 -2.49
C LYS A 112 -8.64 -12.53 -3.08
N MET A 113 -8.69 -11.44 -2.31
CA MET A 113 -8.36 -10.11 -2.85
C MET A 113 -6.89 -9.74 -2.63
N VAL A 114 -6.24 -10.26 -1.57
CA VAL A 114 -4.77 -10.21 -1.44
C VAL A 114 -4.11 -11.00 -2.56
N ASP A 115 -4.66 -12.18 -2.88
CA ASP A 115 -4.22 -12.94 -4.04
C ASP A 115 -4.41 -12.09 -5.31
N GLN A 116 -5.58 -11.47 -5.55
CA GLN A 116 -5.79 -10.66 -6.77
C GLN A 116 -4.95 -9.36 -6.87
N LEU A 117 -4.87 -8.55 -5.82
CA LEU A 117 -4.24 -7.23 -5.88
C LEU A 117 -2.74 -7.25 -5.63
N ILE A 118 -2.26 -8.18 -4.81
CA ILE A 118 -0.85 -8.25 -4.45
C ILE A 118 -0.20 -9.36 -5.27
N TRP A 119 -0.76 -10.56 -5.21
CA TRP A 119 -0.12 -11.73 -5.80
C TRP A 119 -0.20 -11.75 -7.32
N GLU A 120 -1.40 -11.57 -7.87
CA GLU A 120 -1.65 -11.59 -9.30
C GLU A 120 -1.23 -10.28 -9.97
N HIS A 121 -1.62 -9.12 -9.43
CA HIS A 121 -1.32 -7.84 -10.08
C HIS A 121 0.15 -7.42 -10.01
N ASP A 122 0.78 -7.45 -8.83
CA ASP A 122 2.15 -6.93 -8.68
C ASP A 122 3.23 -8.00 -8.95
N PHE A 123 2.87 -9.28 -8.83
CA PHE A 123 3.81 -10.39 -8.92
C PHE A 123 3.36 -11.51 -9.87
N ASP A 124 2.35 -11.31 -10.70
CA ASP A 124 1.92 -12.24 -11.74
C ASP A 124 1.67 -13.68 -11.23
N GLY A 125 1.22 -13.83 -9.99
CA GLY A 125 0.99 -15.13 -9.35
C GLY A 125 2.26 -15.82 -8.82
N ARG A 126 3.43 -15.21 -8.99
CA ARG A 126 4.76 -15.83 -8.85
C ARG A 126 5.60 -15.30 -7.68
N PHE A 127 4.98 -14.67 -6.68
CA PHE A 127 5.73 -14.11 -5.56
C PHE A 127 6.45 -15.15 -4.69
N GLU A 128 6.04 -16.42 -4.72
CA GLU A 128 6.78 -17.52 -4.05
C GLU A 128 8.11 -17.83 -4.73
N GLU A 129 8.28 -17.43 -5.99
CA GLU A 129 9.55 -17.53 -6.70
C GLU A 129 10.43 -16.35 -6.29
N LYS A 130 11.31 -16.59 -5.31
CA LYS A 130 12.18 -15.57 -4.70
C LYS A 130 12.84 -14.65 -5.73
N ASP A 131 13.52 -15.22 -6.73
CA ASP A 131 14.29 -14.41 -7.70
C ASP A 131 13.38 -13.56 -8.59
N TYR A 132 12.20 -14.07 -8.94
CA TYR A 132 11.17 -13.33 -9.68
C TYR A 132 10.60 -12.18 -8.85
N ALA A 133 10.28 -12.44 -7.59
CA ALA A 133 9.72 -11.43 -6.72
C ALA A 133 10.75 -10.34 -6.40
N ILE A 134 12.04 -10.69 -6.26
CA ILE A 134 13.13 -9.72 -6.19
C ILE A 134 13.21 -8.90 -7.48
N SER A 135 13.14 -9.52 -8.66
CA SER A 135 13.21 -8.78 -9.93
C SER A 135 12.06 -7.78 -10.06
N LYS A 136 10.83 -8.17 -9.70
CA LYS A 136 9.67 -7.27 -9.66
C LYS A 136 9.84 -6.13 -8.67
N MET A 137 10.37 -6.42 -7.48
CA MET A 137 10.68 -5.38 -6.50
C MET A 137 11.73 -4.39 -7.03
N HIS A 138 12.70 -4.86 -7.82
CA HIS A 138 13.70 -4.01 -8.47
C HIS A 138 13.15 -3.23 -9.67
N GLU A 139 12.27 -3.81 -10.48
CA GLU A 139 11.55 -3.09 -11.56
C GLU A 139 10.78 -1.89 -10.99
N HIS A 140 10.18 -2.06 -9.81
CA HIS A 140 9.47 -1.00 -9.10
C HIS A 140 10.38 0.18 -8.65
N LEU A 141 11.71 0.01 -8.67
CA LEU A 141 12.68 1.09 -8.37
C LEU A 141 12.84 2.09 -9.51
N GLN A 142 12.41 1.74 -10.71
CA GLN A 142 12.57 2.58 -11.91
C GLN A 142 11.37 3.52 -12.07
N ILE A 143 11.16 4.40 -11.07
CA ILE A 143 10.12 5.44 -11.07
C ILE A 143 10.50 6.57 -12.04
#